data_AF-A0A9Q4G894-F1
#
_entry.id   AF-A0A9Q4G894-F1
#
_cell.length_a   1.000
_cell.length_b   1.000
_cell.length_c   1.000
_cell.angle_alpha   90.00
_cell.angle_beta   90.00
_cell.angle_gamma   90.00
#
_symmetry.space_group_name_H-M   'P 1'
#
loop_
_entity.id
_entity.type
_entity.pdbx_description
1 polymer ?
#
loop_
_entity_poly.entity_id
_entity_poly.type
_entity_poly.pdbx_seq_one_letter_code
_entity_poly.pdbx_strand_id
1 'polypeptide(L)'
;MLIDIATALPPFMVSQTKAASELKNRMADRPATARMIDMAAVHSGISTRYVVVPDAEDLSEEKFYAKEAPTPGTKKRMQEYEKWSKELTSKAVGDLLQKTNFSPSAISRLITISCTGFFAPGLDYHLMKTFGIPACTKRTNIGFMGCAASIIGFTSVLEAMNSAPKGQAPATLLVSVELCSIHLQTESTRDNILSNIIFADGCAAALFADASEASITPRLDLLSTRSVLFDNSAEIMGWKIGDFGFEMVLSSELPGIILKQAAPALLKIIDEMGLEKDKIRHWALHPGGRAILDAMQTGVGLSDEDMKASRHVLKNYGNMSSASILFVMKELLKTNIGKGDILCAVAFGPGLTMEVAFFKGA
;
A
#
# COMPACT_ATOMS: atom_id res chain seq x y z
N MET A 1 0.28 15.26 14.03
CA MET A 1 1.65 14.96 13.54
C MET A 1 1.80 13.46 13.43
N LEU A 2 2.57 12.95 12.46
CA LEU A 2 2.90 11.53 12.36
C LEU A 2 3.99 11.19 13.40
N ILE A 3 3.65 10.30 14.33
CA ILE A 3 4.52 9.85 15.41
C ILE A 3 5.45 8.75 14.93
N ASP A 4 4.93 7.68 14.35
CA ASP A 4 5.75 6.63 13.72
C ASP A 4 4.89 5.74 12.81
N ILE A 5 5.57 4.85 12.11
CA ILE A 5 4.97 3.79 11.28
C ILE A 5 5.58 2.45 11.72
N ALA A 6 4.77 1.42 11.87
CA ALA A 6 5.25 0.04 11.99
C ALA A 6 4.70 -0.81 10.83
N THR A 7 5.41 -1.88 10.52
CA THR A 7 5.12 -2.74 9.37
C THR A 7 5.14 -4.19 9.80
N ALA A 8 4.23 -5.00 9.26
CA ALA A 8 4.20 -6.44 9.42
C ALA A 8 4.13 -7.11 8.05
N LEU A 9 4.88 -8.21 7.91
CA LEU A 9 4.94 -9.03 6.71
C LEU A 9 4.45 -10.43 7.06
N PRO A 10 3.78 -11.13 6.14
CA PRO A 10 3.42 -12.53 6.33
C PRO A 10 4.66 -13.44 6.29
N PRO A 11 4.55 -14.70 6.74
CA PRO A 11 5.71 -15.54 7.01
C PRO A 11 6.42 -16.07 5.76
N PHE A 12 5.74 -16.16 4.61
CA PHE A 12 6.30 -16.82 3.42
C PHE A 12 6.98 -15.80 2.51
N MET A 13 8.32 -15.82 2.51
CA MET A 13 9.15 -15.01 1.63
C MET A 13 9.47 -15.78 0.35
N VAL A 14 9.04 -15.25 -0.80
CA VAL A 14 9.17 -15.90 -2.09
C VAL A 14 10.09 -15.07 -2.99
N SER A 15 11.15 -15.70 -3.53
CA SER A 15 11.98 -15.05 -4.54
C SER A 15 11.23 -14.90 -5.85
N GLN A 16 11.54 -13.84 -6.60
CA GLN A 16 10.82 -13.56 -7.85
C GLN A 16 10.98 -14.68 -8.89
N THR A 17 12.15 -15.33 -8.91
CA THR A 17 12.40 -16.52 -9.74
C THR A 17 11.51 -17.70 -9.32
N LYS A 18 11.35 -17.95 -8.02
CA LYS A 18 10.51 -19.04 -7.52
C LYS A 18 9.02 -18.77 -7.83
N ALA A 19 8.58 -17.54 -7.63
CA ALA A 19 7.22 -17.14 -7.99
C ALA A 19 6.94 -17.31 -9.49
N ALA A 20 7.89 -16.94 -10.36
CA ALA A 20 7.77 -17.14 -11.81
C ALA A 20 7.70 -18.63 -12.19
N SER A 21 8.55 -19.47 -11.59
CA SER A 21 8.52 -20.92 -11.83
C SER A 21 7.18 -21.54 -11.43
N GLU A 22 6.66 -21.18 -10.26
CA GLU A 22 5.37 -21.70 -9.80
C GLU A 22 4.20 -21.17 -10.66
N LEU A 23 4.27 -19.92 -11.11
CA LEU A 23 3.27 -19.37 -12.03
C LEU A 23 3.28 -20.10 -13.38
N LYS A 24 4.45 -20.47 -13.90
CA LYS A 24 4.57 -21.29 -15.12
C LYS A 24 3.93 -22.65 -14.93
N ASN A 25 4.13 -23.32 -13.79
CA ASN A 25 3.49 -24.61 -13.52
C ASN A 25 1.96 -24.53 -13.62
N ARG A 26 1.37 -23.43 -13.15
CA ARG A 26 -0.08 -23.19 -13.17
C ARG A 26 -0.62 -22.77 -14.54
N MET A 27 0.03 -21.82 -15.20
CA MET A 27 -0.54 -21.10 -16.35
C MET A 27 0.10 -21.44 -17.70
N ALA A 28 1.34 -21.97 -17.73
CA ALA A 28 2.07 -22.16 -18.97
C ALA A 28 1.67 -23.49 -19.65
N ASP A 29 0.56 -23.44 -20.37
CA ASP A 29 0.15 -24.48 -21.33
C ASP A 29 1.02 -24.47 -22.60
N ARG A 30 1.63 -23.32 -22.93
CA ARG A 30 2.44 -23.10 -24.15
C ARG A 30 3.79 -22.45 -23.82
N PRO A 31 4.84 -22.72 -24.62
CA PRO A 31 6.15 -22.05 -24.46
C PRO A 31 6.10 -20.52 -24.53
N ALA A 32 5.15 -19.95 -25.27
CA ALA A 32 4.97 -18.50 -25.36
C ALA A 32 4.56 -17.88 -24.01
N THR A 33 3.63 -18.51 -23.29
CA THR A 33 3.17 -18.09 -21.96
C THR A 33 4.31 -18.15 -20.94
N ALA A 34 5.10 -19.23 -20.96
CA ALA A 34 6.27 -19.35 -20.10
C ALA A 34 7.27 -18.21 -20.29
N ARG A 35 7.60 -17.88 -21.55
CA ARG A 35 8.49 -16.75 -21.88
C ARG A 35 7.92 -15.41 -21.42
N MET A 36 6.61 -15.20 -21.52
CA MET A 36 5.97 -13.96 -21.04
C MET A 36 6.10 -13.82 -19.54
N ILE A 37 5.91 -14.90 -18.78
CA ILE A 37 6.09 -14.93 -17.32
C ILE A 37 7.55 -14.62 -16.95
N ASP A 38 8.51 -15.25 -17.63
CA ASP A 38 9.93 -15.00 -17.38
C ASP A 38 10.30 -13.53 -17.66
N MET A 39 9.80 -12.97 -18.77
CA MET A 39 10.02 -11.57 -19.10
C MET A 39 9.39 -10.61 -18.08
N ALA A 40 8.16 -10.89 -17.64
CA ALA A 40 7.49 -10.10 -16.61
C ALA A 40 8.28 -10.13 -15.28
N ALA A 41 8.75 -11.31 -14.88
CA ALA A 41 9.54 -11.48 -13.67
C ALA A 41 10.88 -10.71 -13.73
N VAL A 42 11.65 -10.86 -14.82
CA VAL A 42 12.93 -10.18 -15.03
C VAL A 42 12.78 -8.65 -15.02
N HIS A 43 11.72 -8.13 -15.64
CA HIS A 43 11.52 -6.68 -15.77
C HIS A 43 10.72 -6.06 -14.62
N SER A 44 10.22 -6.86 -13.68
CA SER A 44 9.38 -6.39 -12.56
C SER A 44 10.07 -5.39 -11.64
N GLY A 45 11.41 -5.46 -11.52
CA GLY A 45 12.18 -4.72 -10.51
C GLY A 45 12.05 -5.30 -9.10
N ILE A 46 11.49 -6.51 -8.96
CA ILE A 46 11.22 -7.19 -7.70
C ILE A 46 12.22 -8.36 -7.54
N SER A 47 12.82 -8.48 -6.38
CA SER A 47 13.70 -9.60 -5.99
C SER A 47 12.97 -10.60 -5.10
N THR A 48 12.19 -10.09 -4.14
CA THR A 48 11.42 -10.90 -3.18
C THR A 48 10.05 -10.31 -2.95
N ARG A 49 9.11 -11.17 -2.57
CA ARG A 49 7.77 -10.80 -2.10
C ARG A 49 7.44 -11.59 -0.85
N TYR A 50 6.52 -11.07 -0.05
CA TYR A 50 5.95 -11.78 1.08
C TYR A 50 4.49 -12.07 0.78
N VAL A 51 4.04 -13.29 1.08
CA VAL A 51 2.68 -13.75 0.81
C VAL A 51 2.14 -14.58 1.98
N VAL A 52 0.82 -14.64 2.11
CA VAL A 52 0.13 -15.56 3.04
C VAL A 52 -0.16 -16.92 2.43
N VAL A 53 -0.14 -17.01 1.10
CA VAL A 53 -0.34 -18.26 0.36
C VAL A 53 0.99 -19.01 0.24
N PRO A 54 1.14 -20.19 0.86
CA PRO A 54 2.42 -20.90 0.97
C PRO A 54 2.79 -21.72 -0.27
N ASP A 55 2.06 -21.61 -1.38
CA ASP A 55 2.22 -22.52 -2.53
C ASP A 55 3.63 -22.55 -3.17
N ALA A 56 4.43 -21.51 -2.90
CA ALA A 56 5.82 -21.46 -3.35
C ALA A 56 6.81 -22.06 -2.33
N GLU A 57 6.36 -22.57 -1.18
CA GLU A 57 7.19 -23.33 -0.24
C GLU A 57 7.36 -24.77 -0.72
N ASP A 58 8.58 -25.30 -0.66
CA ASP A 58 8.87 -26.65 -1.20
C ASP A 58 8.22 -27.77 -0.39
N LEU A 59 7.93 -27.49 0.89
CA LEU A 59 7.29 -28.42 1.83
C LEU A 59 5.77 -28.24 1.93
N SER A 60 5.16 -27.43 1.05
CA SER A 60 3.71 -27.25 1.04
C SER A 60 3.03 -28.51 0.49
N GLU A 61 2.45 -29.33 1.37
CA GLU A 61 1.72 -30.55 1.00
C GLU A 61 0.41 -30.25 0.27
N GLU A 62 -0.28 -29.16 0.63
CA GLU A 62 -1.51 -28.70 -0.03
C GLU A 62 -1.36 -27.26 -0.54
N LYS A 63 -1.43 -27.09 -1.87
CA LYS A 63 -1.41 -25.78 -2.52
C LYS A 63 -2.80 -25.16 -2.54
N PHE A 64 -2.89 -23.88 -2.19
CA PHE A 64 -4.11 -23.08 -2.28
C PHE A 64 -4.56 -22.89 -3.74
N TYR A 65 -3.60 -22.78 -4.67
CA TYR A 65 -3.83 -22.80 -6.13
C TYR A 65 -3.08 -23.97 -6.77
N ALA A 66 -3.70 -25.15 -6.76
CA ALA A 66 -3.21 -26.32 -7.50
C ALA A 66 -3.77 -26.34 -8.93
N LYS A 67 -2.95 -26.82 -9.88
CA LYS A 67 -3.33 -26.91 -11.32
C LYS A 67 -4.52 -27.84 -11.57
N GLU A 68 -4.62 -28.92 -10.81
CA GLU A 68 -5.63 -29.96 -10.98
C GLU A 68 -6.82 -29.82 -10.01
N ALA A 69 -6.82 -28.78 -9.17
CA ALA A 69 -7.91 -28.49 -8.24
C ALA A 69 -8.75 -27.31 -8.73
N PRO A 70 -10.04 -27.23 -8.34
CA PRO A 70 -10.84 -26.04 -8.58
C PRO A 70 -10.20 -24.79 -7.97
N THR A 71 -10.19 -23.69 -8.73
CA THR A 71 -9.77 -22.37 -8.23
C THR A 71 -10.59 -22.03 -6.97
N PRO A 72 -9.95 -21.57 -5.88
CA PRO A 72 -10.66 -21.22 -4.66
C PRO A 72 -11.64 -20.08 -4.94
N GLY A 73 -12.91 -20.29 -4.58
CA GLY A 73 -13.94 -19.27 -4.71
C GLY A 73 -13.72 -18.10 -3.74
N THR A 74 -14.40 -16.99 -3.99
CA THR A 74 -14.33 -15.75 -3.20
C THR A 74 -14.55 -15.99 -1.71
N LYS A 75 -15.47 -16.90 -1.34
CA LYS A 75 -15.71 -17.28 0.06
C LYS A 75 -14.44 -17.81 0.75
N LYS A 76 -13.71 -18.74 0.14
CA LYS A 76 -12.49 -19.32 0.71
C LYS A 76 -11.39 -18.27 0.83
N ARG A 77 -11.27 -17.38 -0.17
CA ARG A 77 -10.34 -16.25 -0.15
C ARG A 77 -10.64 -15.27 0.99
N MET A 78 -11.92 -14.94 1.24
CA MET A 78 -12.31 -14.07 2.36
C MET A 78 -12.08 -14.70 3.74
N GLN A 79 -12.17 -16.03 3.87
CA GLN A 79 -11.81 -16.74 5.10
C GLN A 79 -10.31 -16.60 5.41
N GLU A 80 -9.44 -16.77 4.41
CA GLU A 80 -8.00 -16.50 4.57
C GLU A 80 -7.73 -15.02 4.84
N TYR A 81 -8.45 -14.12 4.15
CA TYR A 81 -8.35 -12.69 4.41
C TYR A 81 -8.62 -12.36 5.87
N GLU A 82 -9.76 -12.82 6.41
CA GLU A 82 -10.14 -12.54 7.80
C GLU A 82 -9.08 -13.05 8.79
N LYS A 83 -8.58 -14.28 8.59
CA LYS A 83 -7.54 -14.88 9.44
C LYS A 83 -6.26 -14.04 9.42
N TRP A 84 -5.66 -13.86 8.24
CA TRP A 84 -4.34 -13.25 8.13
C TRP A 84 -4.35 -11.74 8.34
N SER A 85 -5.43 -11.05 7.94
CA SER A 85 -5.53 -9.60 8.19
C SER A 85 -5.60 -9.30 9.69
N LYS A 86 -6.30 -10.11 10.48
CA LYS A 86 -6.31 -9.99 11.95
C LYS A 86 -4.92 -10.19 12.56
N GLU A 87 -4.18 -11.19 12.10
CA GLU A 87 -2.83 -11.48 12.59
C GLU A 87 -1.84 -10.34 12.28
N LEU A 88 -1.78 -9.93 11.00
CA LEU A 88 -0.83 -8.92 10.55
C LEU A 88 -1.13 -7.53 11.12
N THR A 89 -2.42 -7.15 11.21
CA THR A 89 -2.80 -5.86 11.81
C THR A 89 -2.51 -5.85 13.30
N SER A 90 -2.80 -6.92 14.03
CA SER A 90 -2.40 -7.04 15.44
C SER A 90 -0.89 -6.93 15.60
N LYS A 91 -0.09 -7.57 14.74
CA LYS A 91 1.36 -7.44 14.80
C LYS A 91 1.83 -6.00 14.55
N ALA A 92 1.39 -5.38 13.46
CA ALA A 92 1.81 -4.02 13.11
C ALA A 92 1.41 -2.99 14.18
N VAL A 93 0.18 -3.08 14.70
CA VAL A 93 -0.31 -2.17 15.76
C VAL A 93 0.42 -2.44 17.08
N GLY A 94 0.62 -3.70 17.47
CA GLY A 94 1.37 -4.06 18.67
C GLY A 94 2.79 -3.53 18.64
N ASP A 95 3.51 -3.76 17.55
CA ASP A 95 4.88 -3.26 17.34
C ASP A 95 4.92 -1.72 17.38
N LEU A 96 3.93 -1.05 16.79
CA LEU A 96 3.82 0.41 16.79
C LEU A 96 3.65 0.94 18.21
N LEU A 97 2.65 0.45 18.94
CA LEU A 97 2.32 0.92 20.28
C LEU A 97 3.43 0.61 21.28
N GLN A 98 4.08 -0.54 21.16
CA GLN A 98 5.25 -0.89 21.96
C GLN A 98 6.41 0.06 21.67
N LYS A 99 6.73 0.27 20.38
CA LYS A 99 7.81 1.17 19.97
C LYS A 99 7.58 2.60 20.43
N THR A 100 6.32 3.06 20.35
CA THR A 100 5.97 4.44 20.72
C THR A 100 5.57 4.61 22.19
N ASN A 101 5.53 3.53 22.97
CA ASN A 101 4.96 3.52 24.32
C ASN A 101 3.63 4.31 24.43
N PHE A 102 2.81 4.27 23.38
CA PHE A 102 1.61 5.10 23.27
C PHE A 102 0.43 4.33 23.86
N SER A 103 -0.33 4.97 24.75
CA SER A 103 -1.44 4.28 25.39
C SER A 103 -2.58 4.02 24.39
N PRO A 104 -3.04 2.76 24.24
CA PRO A 104 -4.23 2.46 23.43
C PRO A 104 -5.47 3.26 23.86
N SER A 105 -5.55 3.63 25.15
CA SER A 105 -6.68 4.39 25.71
C SER A 105 -6.76 5.83 25.21
N ALA A 106 -5.68 6.37 24.65
CA ALA A 106 -5.65 7.73 24.11
C ALA A 106 -6.13 7.78 22.64
N ILE A 107 -6.19 6.64 21.95
CA ILE A 107 -6.67 6.56 20.57
C ILE A 107 -8.16 6.94 20.55
N SER A 108 -8.49 7.98 19.80
CA SER A 108 -9.86 8.50 19.67
C SER A 108 -10.42 8.37 18.26
N ARG A 109 -9.57 8.00 17.29
CA ARG A 109 -9.97 7.66 15.92
C ARG A 109 -9.20 6.45 15.40
N LEU A 110 -9.90 5.54 14.73
CA LEU A 110 -9.35 4.35 14.08
C LEU A 110 -9.76 4.34 12.61
N ILE A 111 -8.78 4.31 11.72
CA ILE A 111 -8.97 4.18 10.27
C ILE A 111 -8.43 2.83 9.83
N THR A 112 -9.27 1.99 9.25
CA THR A 112 -8.86 0.71 8.64
C THR A 112 -8.94 0.81 7.12
N ILE A 113 -7.94 0.26 6.43
CA ILE A 113 -7.77 0.41 4.99
C ILE A 113 -7.46 -0.96 4.38
N SER A 114 -8.24 -1.34 3.38
CA SER A 114 -7.97 -2.52 2.54
C SER A 114 -8.81 -2.47 1.27
N CYS A 115 -8.26 -2.97 0.16
CA CYS A 115 -9.02 -3.28 -1.04
C CYS A 115 -9.02 -4.78 -1.39
N THR A 116 -8.43 -5.62 -0.54
CA THR A 116 -8.24 -7.06 -0.80
C THR A 116 -9.16 -7.95 0.04
N GLY A 117 -10.05 -7.41 0.86
CA GLY A 117 -11.10 -8.21 1.47
C GLY A 117 -12.00 -7.46 2.43
N PHE A 118 -13.14 -8.10 2.75
CA PHE A 118 -14.17 -7.54 3.60
C PHE A 118 -14.74 -8.62 4.52
N PHE A 119 -14.94 -8.30 5.79
CA PHE A 119 -15.70 -9.09 6.74
C PHE A 119 -16.31 -8.15 7.80
N ALA A 120 -17.39 -8.60 8.44
CA ALA A 120 -18.08 -7.84 9.48
C ALA A 120 -18.50 -8.78 10.64
N PRO A 121 -18.25 -8.42 11.92
CA PRO A 121 -17.53 -7.23 12.41
C PRO A 121 -16.07 -7.16 11.93
N GLY A 122 -15.63 -5.98 11.48
CA GLY A 122 -14.38 -5.80 10.74
C GLY A 122 -13.12 -5.67 11.58
N LEU A 123 -12.02 -5.28 10.92
CA LEU A 123 -10.72 -5.04 11.55
C LEU A 123 -10.79 -3.97 12.64
N ASP A 124 -11.65 -2.98 12.47
CA ASP A 124 -11.90 -1.93 13.45
C ASP A 124 -12.37 -2.52 14.79
N TYR A 125 -13.37 -3.40 14.76
CA TYR A 125 -13.84 -4.11 15.95
C TYR A 125 -12.75 -5.01 16.55
N HIS A 126 -12.07 -5.79 15.71
CA HIS A 126 -10.99 -6.70 16.13
C HIS A 126 -9.87 -5.97 16.87
N LEU A 127 -9.35 -4.88 16.29
CA LEU A 127 -8.28 -4.09 16.88
C LEU A 127 -8.72 -3.41 18.17
N MET A 128 -9.95 -2.89 18.22
CA MET A 128 -10.44 -2.26 19.45
C MET A 128 -10.54 -3.24 20.61
N LYS A 129 -11.03 -4.45 20.35
CA LYS A 129 -11.10 -5.51 21.38
C LYS A 129 -9.72 -6.03 21.77
N THR A 130 -8.81 -6.18 20.81
CA THR A 130 -7.47 -6.72 21.03
C THR A 130 -6.60 -5.78 21.87
N PHE A 131 -6.63 -4.47 21.59
CA PHE A 131 -5.77 -3.49 22.25
C PHE A 131 -6.46 -2.68 23.36
N GLY A 132 -7.74 -2.94 23.62
CA GLY A 132 -8.51 -2.18 24.61
C GLY A 132 -8.71 -0.71 24.22
N ILE A 133 -8.82 -0.43 22.92
CA ILE A 133 -9.10 0.93 22.42
C ILE A 133 -10.52 1.33 22.88
N PRO A 134 -10.73 2.58 23.35
CA PRO A 134 -11.99 2.99 23.96
C PRO A 134 -13.22 2.77 23.06
N ALA A 135 -14.33 2.33 23.63
CA ALA A 135 -15.57 2.05 22.89
C ALA A 135 -16.17 3.28 22.18
N CYS A 136 -15.83 4.49 22.61
CA CYS A 136 -16.25 5.75 21.99
C CYS A 136 -15.38 6.19 20.79
N THR A 137 -14.35 5.41 20.44
CA THR A 137 -13.45 5.70 19.30
C THR A 137 -14.21 5.81 18.01
N LYS A 138 -13.97 6.89 17.24
CA LYS A 138 -14.57 7.07 15.92
C LYS A 138 -13.90 6.12 14.92
N ARG A 139 -14.71 5.37 14.18
CA ARG A 139 -14.22 4.33 13.25
C ARG A 139 -14.49 4.76 11.81
N THR A 140 -13.51 4.56 10.93
CA THR A 140 -13.67 4.77 9.48
C THR A 140 -13.01 3.61 8.74
N ASN A 141 -13.77 2.94 7.89
CA ASN A 141 -13.24 1.90 7.01
C ASN A 141 -13.15 2.44 5.58
N ILE A 142 -11.94 2.55 5.05
CA ILE A 142 -11.66 2.97 3.67
C ILE A 142 -11.46 1.69 2.86
N GLY A 143 -12.55 1.22 2.27
CA GLY A 143 -12.60 0.01 1.46
C GLY A 143 -12.46 0.30 -0.03
N PHE A 144 -11.81 -0.61 -0.78
CA PHE A 144 -11.88 -0.67 -2.25
C PHE A 144 -11.33 0.55 -3.02
N MET A 145 -10.54 1.41 -2.38
CA MET A 145 -9.92 2.58 -3.02
C MET A 145 -8.54 2.29 -3.65
N GLY A 146 -8.13 1.02 -3.69
CA GLY A 146 -6.89 0.55 -4.31
C GLY A 146 -5.61 1.12 -3.68
N CYS A 147 -4.56 1.20 -4.48
CA CYS A 147 -3.20 1.50 -4.02
C CYS A 147 -3.01 2.89 -3.39
N ALA A 148 -3.92 3.84 -3.68
CA ALA A 148 -3.88 5.20 -3.12
C ALA A 148 -4.56 5.34 -1.75
N ALA A 149 -5.24 4.31 -1.27
CA ALA A 149 -6.15 4.41 -0.11
C ALA A 149 -5.50 4.93 1.18
N SER A 150 -4.20 4.65 1.41
CA SER A 150 -3.49 5.18 2.59
C SER A 150 -3.34 6.70 2.56
N ILE A 151 -3.15 7.32 1.39
CA ILE A 151 -3.11 8.79 1.26
C ILE A 151 -4.51 9.38 1.46
N ILE A 152 -5.56 8.70 1.00
CA ILE A 152 -6.95 9.08 1.30
C ILE A 152 -7.20 9.03 2.81
N GLY A 153 -6.62 8.03 3.50
CA GLY A 153 -6.59 7.97 4.95
C GLY A 153 -5.92 9.19 5.58
N PHE A 154 -4.82 9.70 5.01
CA PHE A 154 -4.18 10.94 5.46
C PHE A 154 -5.10 12.16 5.29
N THR A 155 -5.90 12.23 4.23
CA THR A 155 -6.93 13.28 4.09
C THR A 155 -7.89 13.25 5.27
N SER A 156 -8.39 12.06 5.64
CA SER A 156 -9.29 11.92 6.79
C SER A 156 -8.61 12.27 8.13
N VAL A 157 -7.31 11.99 8.27
CA VAL A 157 -6.51 12.45 9.42
C VAL A 157 -6.45 13.97 9.45
N LEU A 158 -6.12 14.60 8.33
CA LEU A 158 -5.96 16.06 8.22
C LEU A 158 -7.29 16.79 8.51
N GLU A 159 -8.39 16.30 7.96
CA GLU A 159 -9.73 16.81 8.26
C GLU A 159 -10.06 16.71 9.74
N ALA A 160 -9.76 15.56 10.36
CA ALA A 160 -9.98 15.35 11.79
C ALA A 160 -9.13 16.30 12.66
N MET A 161 -7.86 16.51 12.28
CA MET A 161 -6.96 17.45 12.95
C MET A 161 -7.46 18.90 12.82
N ASN A 162 -7.91 19.31 11.63
CA ASN A 162 -8.40 20.67 11.37
C ASN A 162 -9.76 20.95 12.01
N SER A 163 -10.58 19.91 12.24
CA SER A 163 -11.90 20.05 12.86
C SER A 163 -11.84 20.08 14.39
N ALA A 164 -10.68 19.75 14.97
CA ALA A 164 -10.50 19.69 16.42
C ALA A 164 -10.13 21.06 17.00
N PRO A 165 -10.55 21.36 18.24
CA PRO A 165 -10.03 22.53 18.96
C PRO A 165 -8.50 22.50 19.04
N LYS A 166 -7.89 23.68 19.04
CA LYS A 166 -6.43 23.82 19.10
C LYS A 166 -5.88 23.09 20.33
N GLY A 167 -4.91 22.20 20.12
CA GLY A 167 -4.30 21.37 21.18
C GLY A 167 -5.14 20.17 21.63
N GLN A 168 -6.21 19.82 20.90
CA GLN A 168 -7.05 18.64 21.14
C GLN A 168 -7.18 17.78 19.87
N ALA A 169 -6.15 17.77 19.04
CA ALA A 169 -6.15 16.98 17.82
C ALA A 169 -6.28 15.49 18.16
N PRO A 170 -7.20 14.73 17.52
CA PRO A 170 -7.46 13.36 17.91
C PRO A 170 -6.28 12.45 17.57
N ALA A 171 -5.81 11.68 18.56
CA ALA A 171 -4.92 10.57 18.29
C ALA A 171 -5.59 9.54 17.35
N THR A 172 -5.05 9.43 16.14
CA THR A 172 -5.58 8.62 15.05
C THR A 172 -4.64 7.47 14.75
N LEU A 173 -5.14 6.25 14.90
CA LEU A 173 -4.49 5.04 14.43
C LEU A 173 -5.00 4.72 13.02
N LEU A 174 -4.10 4.73 12.04
CA LEU A 174 -4.39 4.33 10.65
C LEU A 174 -3.72 3.00 10.37
N VAL A 175 -4.47 2.01 9.91
CA VAL A 175 -3.98 0.66 9.64
C VAL A 175 -4.37 0.24 8.23
N SER A 176 -3.38 -0.07 7.40
CA SER A 176 -3.55 -0.58 6.05
C SER A 176 -3.02 -2.02 5.98
N VAL A 177 -3.85 -2.94 5.48
CA VAL A 177 -3.49 -4.34 5.29
C VAL A 177 -3.98 -4.82 3.95
N GLU A 178 -3.09 -5.47 3.20
CA GLU A 178 -3.39 -5.95 1.85
C GLU A 178 -2.86 -7.35 1.67
N LEU A 179 -3.73 -8.23 1.18
CA LEU A 179 -3.46 -9.65 0.94
C LEU A 179 -3.77 -9.95 -0.53
N CYS A 180 -2.93 -9.50 -1.45
CA CYS A 180 -3.16 -9.69 -2.88
C CYS A 180 -2.93 -11.13 -3.34
N SER A 181 -2.10 -11.92 -2.66
CA SER A 181 -1.79 -13.30 -3.03
C SER A 181 -3.01 -14.22 -2.98
N ILE A 182 -3.99 -13.91 -2.12
CA ILE A 182 -5.27 -14.63 -2.06
C ILE A 182 -6.18 -14.31 -3.25
N HIS A 183 -5.78 -13.42 -4.17
CA HIS A 183 -6.51 -13.05 -5.40
C HIS A 183 -5.78 -13.46 -6.68
N LEU A 184 -4.81 -14.37 -6.61
CA LEU A 184 -4.15 -14.92 -7.80
C LEU A 184 -5.18 -15.50 -8.77
N GLN A 185 -5.00 -15.15 -10.05
CA GLN A 185 -5.82 -15.62 -11.18
C GLN A 185 -5.04 -16.63 -12.01
N THR A 186 -5.69 -17.69 -12.49
CA THR A 186 -5.04 -18.81 -13.19
C THR A 186 -5.12 -18.73 -14.71
N GLU A 187 -6.02 -17.91 -15.26
CA GLU A 187 -6.12 -17.70 -16.70
C GLU A 187 -4.92 -16.94 -17.27
N SER A 188 -4.31 -17.45 -18.34
CA SER A 188 -3.06 -16.97 -18.95
C SER A 188 -3.20 -15.68 -19.79
N THR A 189 -3.96 -14.71 -19.29
CA THR A 189 -4.02 -13.37 -19.86
C THR A 189 -2.80 -12.54 -19.45
N ARG A 190 -2.44 -11.55 -20.27
CA ARG A 190 -1.32 -10.64 -19.99
C ARG A 190 -1.48 -9.94 -18.65
N ASP A 191 -2.68 -9.45 -18.36
CA ASP A 191 -2.97 -8.64 -17.18
C ASP A 191 -2.92 -9.50 -15.90
N ASN A 192 -3.38 -10.75 -15.97
CA ASN A 192 -3.23 -11.72 -14.87
C ASN A 192 -1.77 -12.07 -14.62
N ILE A 193 -0.98 -12.33 -15.68
CA ILE A 193 0.45 -12.62 -15.54
C ILE A 193 1.17 -11.44 -14.87
N LEU A 194 0.91 -10.21 -15.32
CA LEU A 194 1.51 -9.01 -14.75
C LEU A 194 1.12 -8.84 -13.27
N SER A 195 -0.16 -8.99 -12.95
CA SER A 195 -0.68 -8.86 -11.59
C SER A 195 -0.07 -9.90 -10.65
N ASN A 196 -0.05 -11.17 -11.06
CA ASN A 196 0.50 -12.28 -10.27
C ASN A 196 2.02 -12.16 -10.02
N ILE A 197 2.74 -11.41 -10.86
CA ILE A 197 4.17 -11.17 -10.74
C ILE A 197 4.49 -9.95 -9.86
N ILE A 198 3.60 -8.96 -9.78
CA ILE A 198 3.86 -7.68 -9.10
C ILE A 198 3.32 -7.64 -7.67
N PHE A 199 2.09 -8.10 -7.46
CA PHE A 199 1.42 -7.92 -6.19
C PHE A 199 1.93 -8.86 -5.10
N ALA A 200 1.93 -8.35 -3.87
CA ALA A 200 2.40 -9.02 -2.67
C ALA A 200 1.47 -8.67 -1.50
N ASP A 201 1.78 -9.20 -0.33
CA ASP A 201 1.00 -9.03 0.87
C ASP A 201 1.80 -8.23 1.91
N GLY A 202 1.11 -7.39 2.68
CA GLY A 202 1.74 -6.61 3.73
C GLY A 202 0.77 -5.80 4.54
N CYS A 203 1.21 -5.39 5.73
CA CYS A 203 0.46 -4.54 6.63
C CYS A 203 1.33 -3.42 7.18
N ALA A 204 0.76 -2.24 7.33
CA ALA A 204 1.40 -1.12 8.00
C ALA A 204 0.39 -0.38 8.90
N ALA A 205 0.89 0.07 10.05
CA ALA A 205 0.16 0.91 11.00
C ALA A 205 0.90 2.24 11.17
N ALA A 206 0.18 3.35 11.16
CA ALA A 206 0.69 4.69 11.35
C ALA A 206 -0.08 5.38 12.47
N LEU A 207 0.64 6.02 13.39
CA LEU A 207 0.05 6.76 14.51
C LEU A 207 0.21 8.25 14.27
N PHE A 208 -0.92 8.97 14.28
CA PHE A 208 -0.95 10.42 14.25
C PHE A 208 -1.45 10.95 15.59
N ALA A 209 -0.75 11.88 16.21
CA ALA A 209 -1.17 12.51 17.46
C ALA A 209 -0.63 13.94 17.58
N ASP A 210 -1.07 14.66 18.60
CA ASP A 210 -0.38 15.88 19.06
C ASP A 210 0.90 15.50 19.81
N ALA A 211 1.95 16.32 19.72
CA ALA A 211 3.24 16.09 20.35
C ALA A 211 3.16 16.24 21.87
N SER A 212 2.12 16.92 22.38
CA SER A 212 1.84 16.99 23.81
C SER A 212 1.29 15.67 24.37
N GLU A 213 0.61 14.88 23.55
CA GLU A 213 0.01 13.60 23.96
C GLU A 213 0.99 12.43 23.81
N ALA A 214 1.94 12.53 22.89
CA ALA A 214 3.01 11.57 22.75
C ALA A 214 4.20 12.00 23.61
N SER A 215 4.69 11.14 24.50
CA SER A 215 6.00 11.30 25.17
C SER A 215 7.19 11.17 24.19
N ILE A 216 6.92 11.26 22.88
CA ILE A 216 7.81 10.97 21.77
C ILE A 216 7.80 12.13 20.79
N THR A 217 8.99 12.47 20.32
CA THR A 217 9.18 13.48 19.28
C THR A 217 8.51 13.02 17.98
N PRO A 218 7.54 13.79 17.46
CA PRO A 218 6.93 13.51 16.16
C PRO A 218 8.00 13.45 15.07
N ARG A 219 7.73 12.70 14.00
CA ARG A 219 8.68 12.53 12.90
C ARG A 219 8.36 13.46 11.73
N LEU A 220 7.07 13.65 11.45
CA LEU A 220 6.59 14.44 10.32
C LEU A 220 5.30 15.19 10.69
N ASP A 221 5.16 16.42 10.23
CA ASP A 221 3.91 17.17 10.23
C ASP A 221 3.18 16.92 8.91
N LEU A 222 1.94 16.43 8.94
CA LEU A 222 1.09 16.35 7.75
C LEU A 222 0.57 17.76 7.43
N LEU A 223 0.99 18.31 6.29
CA LEU A 223 0.68 19.68 5.90
C LEU A 223 -0.58 19.78 5.03
N SER A 224 -0.69 18.89 4.04
CA SER A 224 -1.73 18.99 3.03
C SER A 224 -1.92 17.68 2.29
N THR A 225 -3.12 17.48 1.76
CA THR A 225 -3.42 16.43 0.80
C THR A 225 -4.10 17.00 -0.45
N ARG A 226 -3.95 16.33 -1.60
CA ARG A 226 -4.59 16.68 -2.87
C ARG A 226 -5.04 15.41 -3.58
N SER A 227 -6.17 15.49 -4.26
CA SER A 227 -6.72 14.43 -5.10
C SER A 227 -6.90 14.97 -6.51
N VAL A 228 -6.53 14.17 -7.50
CA VAL A 228 -6.71 14.46 -8.93
C VAL A 228 -7.35 13.24 -9.59
N LEU A 229 -8.44 13.46 -10.31
CA LEU A 229 -9.09 12.47 -11.17
C LEU A 229 -8.70 12.75 -12.62
N PHE A 230 -8.25 11.74 -13.36
CA PHE A 230 -7.93 11.88 -14.78
C PHE A 230 -9.09 11.42 -15.67
N ASP A 231 -9.34 12.14 -16.75
CA ASP A 231 -10.44 11.85 -17.67
C ASP A 231 -10.24 10.51 -18.42
N ASN A 232 -11.36 9.87 -18.78
CA ASN A 232 -11.41 8.66 -19.62
C ASN A 232 -10.56 7.48 -19.10
N SER A 233 -10.46 7.33 -17.78
CA SER A 233 -9.52 6.42 -17.14
C SER A 233 -10.17 5.25 -16.37
N ALA A 234 -11.51 5.12 -16.44
CA ALA A 234 -12.27 4.11 -15.71
C ALA A 234 -11.80 2.67 -15.95
N GLU A 235 -11.43 2.34 -17.19
CA GLU A 235 -10.96 1.00 -17.58
C GLU A 235 -9.44 0.81 -17.44
N ILE A 236 -8.71 1.83 -16.98
CA ILE A 236 -7.23 1.79 -16.89
C ILE A 236 -6.77 1.00 -15.67
N MET A 237 -7.48 1.17 -14.55
CA MET A 237 -7.19 0.49 -13.30
C MET A 237 -8.49 0.24 -12.56
N GLY A 238 -8.77 -1.03 -12.26
CA GLY A 238 -10.01 -1.43 -11.63
C GLY A 238 -9.92 -2.76 -10.90
N TRP A 239 -10.88 -2.96 -10.00
CA TRP A 239 -11.13 -4.22 -9.30
C TRP A 239 -12.61 -4.57 -9.47
N LYS A 240 -12.91 -5.80 -9.87
CA LYS A 240 -14.28 -6.32 -9.94
C LYS A 240 -14.39 -7.52 -9.00
N ILE A 241 -15.45 -7.59 -8.21
CA ILE A 241 -15.68 -8.75 -7.33
C ILE A 241 -16.36 -9.83 -8.16
N GLY A 242 -15.66 -10.95 -8.37
CA GLY A 242 -16.18 -12.14 -9.06
C GLY A 242 -16.43 -13.30 -8.10
N ASP A 243 -16.79 -14.45 -8.65
CA ASP A 243 -17.00 -15.69 -7.90
C ASP A 243 -15.67 -16.35 -7.47
N PHE A 244 -14.56 -16.01 -8.14
CA PHE A 244 -13.23 -16.60 -7.96
C PHE A 244 -12.19 -15.59 -7.46
N GLY A 245 -12.61 -14.66 -6.61
CA GLY A 245 -11.78 -13.60 -6.04
C GLY A 245 -12.09 -12.26 -6.65
N PHE A 246 -11.19 -11.31 -6.41
CA PHE A 246 -11.31 -9.99 -7.00
C PHE A 246 -10.43 -9.93 -8.25
N GLU A 247 -11.05 -9.53 -9.35
CA GLU A 247 -10.48 -9.52 -10.69
C GLU A 247 -9.88 -8.15 -10.97
N MET A 248 -8.59 -8.13 -11.28
CA MET A 248 -7.86 -6.91 -11.53
C MET A 248 -7.87 -6.54 -13.01
N VAL A 249 -8.09 -5.26 -13.29
CA VAL A 249 -7.84 -4.66 -14.59
C VAL A 249 -6.66 -3.70 -14.42
N LEU A 250 -5.61 -3.89 -15.23
CA LEU A 250 -4.44 -3.02 -15.25
C LEU A 250 -3.97 -2.80 -16.69
N SER A 251 -4.28 -1.63 -17.24
CA SER A 251 -3.90 -1.27 -18.60
C SER A 251 -2.40 -0.98 -18.72
N SER A 252 -1.80 -1.47 -19.81
CA SER A 252 -0.42 -1.14 -20.20
C SER A 252 -0.21 0.34 -20.54
N GLU A 253 -1.28 1.13 -20.68
CA GLU A 253 -1.22 2.56 -20.99
C GLU A 253 -0.91 3.44 -19.78
N LEU A 254 -1.04 2.90 -18.56
CA LEU A 254 -0.89 3.63 -17.32
C LEU A 254 0.42 4.45 -17.21
N PRO A 255 1.61 3.91 -17.55
CA PRO A 255 2.85 4.71 -17.54
C PRO A 255 2.80 5.91 -18.49
N GLY A 256 2.13 5.78 -19.63
CA GLY A 256 1.93 6.86 -20.60
C GLY A 256 1.01 7.96 -20.06
N ILE A 257 -0.05 7.59 -19.33
CA ILE A 257 -0.94 8.55 -18.66
C ILE A 257 -0.18 9.30 -17.56
N ILE A 258 0.66 8.59 -16.79
CA ILE A 258 1.49 9.21 -15.75
C ILE A 258 2.40 10.29 -16.35
N LEU A 259 3.11 9.98 -17.42
CA LEU A 259 4.02 10.92 -18.08
C LEU A 259 3.28 12.15 -18.65
N LYS A 260 2.13 11.92 -19.30
CA LYS A 260 1.42 12.98 -20.03
C LYS A 260 0.52 13.84 -19.16
N GLN A 261 0.00 13.29 -18.05
CA GLN A 261 -1.03 13.93 -17.25
C GLN A 261 -0.63 14.05 -15.78
N ALA A 262 -0.27 12.95 -15.13
CA ALA A 262 -0.07 12.95 -13.68
C ALA A 262 1.16 13.74 -13.23
N ALA A 263 2.30 13.57 -13.89
CA ALA A 263 3.51 14.30 -13.53
C ALA A 263 3.37 15.82 -13.75
N PRO A 264 2.83 16.32 -14.88
CA PRO A 264 2.49 17.74 -15.01
C PRO A 264 1.50 18.24 -13.96
N ALA A 265 0.47 17.46 -13.63
CA ALA A 265 -0.50 17.82 -12.60
C ALA A 265 0.15 17.94 -11.21
N LEU A 266 1.08 17.05 -10.87
CA LEU A 266 1.83 17.11 -9.62
C LEU A 266 2.72 18.36 -9.54
N LEU A 267 3.43 18.70 -10.64
CA LEU A 267 4.25 19.91 -10.69
C LEU A 267 3.39 21.17 -10.52
N LYS A 268 2.19 21.20 -11.12
CA LYS A 268 1.22 22.28 -10.94
C LYS A 268 0.73 22.38 -9.49
N ILE A 269 0.43 21.26 -8.84
CA ILE A 269 0.06 21.23 -7.41
C ILE A 269 1.16 21.83 -6.53
N ILE A 270 2.42 21.48 -6.81
CA ILE A 270 3.59 21.97 -6.07
C ILE A 270 3.69 23.50 -6.22
N ASP A 271 3.55 24.02 -7.44
CA ASP A 271 3.56 25.45 -7.76
C ASP A 271 2.40 26.21 -7.08
N GLU A 272 1.18 25.68 -7.14
CA GLU A 272 -0.01 26.26 -6.49
C GLU A 272 0.11 26.31 -4.97
N MET A 273 0.91 25.42 -4.36
CA MET A 273 1.24 25.45 -2.94
C MET A 273 2.33 26.47 -2.61
N GLY A 274 2.88 27.18 -3.60
CA GLY A 274 4.01 28.10 -3.43
C GLY A 274 5.31 27.39 -3.08
N LEU A 275 5.42 26.09 -3.41
CA LEU A 275 6.63 25.30 -3.19
C LEU A 275 7.42 25.21 -4.49
N GLU A 276 8.75 25.23 -4.39
CA GLU A 276 9.62 24.87 -5.49
C GLU A 276 9.90 23.36 -5.46
N LYS A 277 9.78 22.66 -6.60
CA LYS A 277 10.08 21.22 -6.70
C LYS A 277 11.45 20.87 -6.08
N ASP A 278 12.47 21.70 -6.32
CA ASP A 278 13.84 21.46 -5.82
C ASP A 278 14.01 21.66 -4.31
N LYS A 279 12.97 22.17 -3.62
CA LYS A 279 12.90 22.24 -2.16
C LYS A 279 12.23 21.01 -1.54
N ILE A 280 11.60 20.14 -2.34
CA ILE A 280 11.13 18.84 -1.89
C ILE A 280 12.34 17.93 -1.78
N ARG A 281 12.75 17.63 -0.55
CA ARG A 281 13.97 16.87 -0.25
C ARG A 281 13.75 15.36 -0.20
N HIS A 282 12.49 14.94 -0.02
CA HIS A 282 12.15 13.54 0.15
C HIS A 282 10.93 13.17 -0.69
N TRP A 283 11.01 12.08 -1.44
CA TRP A 283 9.95 11.60 -2.32
C TRP A 283 9.52 10.20 -1.90
N ALA A 284 8.26 10.06 -1.50
CA ALA A 284 7.62 8.78 -1.23
C ALA A 284 6.69 8.43 -2.39
N LEU A 285 7.20 7.73 -3.41
CA LEU A 285 6.37 7.30 -4.53
C LEU A 285 5.85 5.88 -4.30
N HIS A 286 4.55 5.66 -4.50
CA HIS A 286 3.95 4.35 -4.42
C HIS A 286 4.62 3.40 -5.44
N PRO A 287 5.18 2.25 -5.00
CA PRO A 287 5.86 1.30 -5.85
C PRO A 287 4.86 0.38 -6.57
N GLY A 288 4.01 0.96 -7.42
CA GLY A 288 2.97 0.22 -8.15
C GLY A 288 3.54 -0.78 -9.17
N GLY A 289 4.79 -0.58 -9.57
CA GLY A 289 5.55 -1.37 -10.52
C GLY A 289 6.69 -0.54 -11.09
N ARG A 290 7.71 -1.19 -11.67
CA ARG A 290 8.88 -0.50 -12.22
C ARG A 290 8.51 0.60 -13.22
N ALA A 291 7.63 0.31 -14.17
CA ALA A 291 7.24 1.26 -15.22
C ALA A 291 6.52 2.51 -14.67
N ILE A 292 5.77 2.37 -13.56
CA ILE A 292 5.11 3.49 -12.88
C ILE A 292 6.16 4.39 -12.22
N LEU A 293 7.15 3.80 -11.54
CA LEU A 293 8.25 4.55 -10.94
C LEU A 293 9.11 5.25 -11.99
N ASP A 294 9.43 4.57 -13.09
CA ASP A 294 10.24 5.12 -14.20
C ASP A 294 9.50 6.29 -14.88
N ALA A 295 8.17 6.17 -15.05
CA ALA A 295 7.32 7.23 -15.58
C ALA A 295 7.28 8.46 -14.65
N MET A 296 7.12 8.26 -13.34
CA MET A 296 7.16 9.36 -12.37
C MET A 296 8.54 10.02 -12.30
N GLN A 297 9.61 9.22 -12.27
CA GLN A 297 10.98 9.73 -12.25
C GLN A 297 11.24 10.65 -13.45
N THR A 298 10.89 10.16 -14.65
CA THR A 298 11.09 10.91 -15.89
C THR A 298 10.19 12.14 -15.96
N GLY A 299 8.90 12.00 -15.67
CA GLY A 299 7.92 13.06 -15.84
C GLY A 299 8.10 14.22 -14.85
N VAL A 300 8.53 13.92 -13.62
CA VAL A 300 8.77 14.94 -12.58
C VAL A 300 10.22 15.45 -12.61
N GLY A 301 11.14 14.70 -13.23
CA GLY A 301 12.58 15.03 -13.26
C GLY A 301 13.24 14.74 -11.91
N LEU A 302 13.07 13.52 -11.40
CA LEU A 302 13.64 13.05 -10.15
C LEU A 302 14.99 12.35 -10.36
N SER A 303 15.91 12.53 -9.41
CA SER A 303 17.20 11.85 -9.41
C SER A 303 17.07 10.40 -8.96
N ASP A 304 18.11 9.59 -9.18
CA ASP A 304 18.12 8.21 -8.68
C ASP A 304 18.09 8.13 -7.15
N GLU A 305 18.62 9.14 -6.45
CA GLU A 305 18.58 9.19 -4.98
C GLU A 305 17.15 9.45 -4.48
N ASP A 306 16.38 10.31 -5.15
CA ASP A 306 14.96 10.54 -4.84
C ASP A 306 14.13 9.24 -4.95
N MET A 307 14.51 8.36 -5.87
CA MET A 307 13.79 7.11 -6.15
C MET A 307 14.16 5.96 -5.22
N LYS A 308 15.23 6.10 -4.44
CA LYS A 308 15.88 5.00 -3.73
C LYS A 308 14.95 4.26 -2.77
N ALA A 309 14.19 4.98 -1.96
CA ALA A 309 13.25 4.38 -1.00
C ALA A 309 12.12 3.60 -1.70
N SER A 310 11.50 4.20 -2.73
CA SER A 310 10.44 3.54 -3.50
C SER A 310 10.94 2.31 -4.25
N ARG A 311 12.13 2.39 -4.88
CA ARG A 311 12.75 1.24 -5.56
C ARG A 311 13.19 0.17 -4.58
N HIS A 312 13.67 0.53 -3.40
CA HIS A 312 14.00 -0.42 -2.33
C HIS A 312 12.75 -1.21 -1.91
N VAL A 313 11.63 -0.53 -1.68
CA VAL A 313 10.38 -1.20 -1.27
C VAL A 313 9.85 -2.10 -2.38
N LEU A 314 9.83 -1.63 -3.64
CA LEU A 314 9.45 -2.48 -4.78
C LEU A 314 10.33 -3.74 -4.85
N LYS A 315 11.65 -3.57 -4.73
CA LYS A 315 12.62 -4.66 -4.86
C LYS A 315 12.42 -5.74 -3.80
N ASN A 316 12.20 -5.36 -2.55
CA ASN A 316 12.23 -6.29 -1.42
C ASN A 316 10.86 -6.82 -1.01
N TYR A 317 9.80 -6.09 -1.35
CA TYR A 317 8.44 -6.42 -0.88
C TYR A 317 7.42 -6.55 -2.01
N GLY A 318 7.70 -6.06 -3.22
CA GLY A 318 6.72 -5.97 -4.31
C GLY A 318 5.66 -4.90 -4.06
N ASN A 319 4.52 -4.99 -4.77
CA ASN A 319 3.39 -4.08 -4.60
C ASN A 319 2.40 -4.66 -3.58
N MET A 320 2.38 -4.12 -2.36
CA MET A 320 1.45 -4.46 -1.28
C MET A 320 0.22 -3.55 -1.27
N SER A 321 -0.23 -3.12 -2.46
CA SER A 321 -1.32 -2.17 -2.65
C SER A 321 -1.20 -0.94 -1.72
N SER A 322 -2.26 -0.57 -0.99
CA SER A 322 -2.33 0.61 -0.14
C SER A 322 -1.29 0.64 0.98
N ALA A 323 -0.78 -0.51 1.43
CA ALA A 323 0.24 -0.57 2.48
C ALA A 323 1.61 -0.08 1.97
N SER A 324 1.88 -0.18 0.67
CA SER A 324 3.21 0.07 0.09
C SER A 324 3.73 1.48 0.34
N ILE A 325 2.85 2.50 0.31
CA ILE A 325 3.28 3.88 0.54
C ILE A 325 3.78 4.09 1.97
N LEU A 326 3.18 3.40 2.95
CA LEU A 326 3.60 3.44 4.34
C LEU A 326 4.96 2.74 4.54
N PHE A 327 5.24 1.68 3.79
CA PHE A 327 6.58 1.07 3.75
C PHE A 327 7.62 2.03 3.17
N VAL A 328 7.30 2.77 2.10
CA VAL A 328 8.22 3.77 1.53
C VAL A 328 8.49 4.90 2.52
N MET A 329 7.44 5.43 3.15
CA MET A 329 7.60 6.44 4.21
C MET A 329 8.42 5.89 5.37
N LYS A 330 8.20 4.63 5.78
CA LYS A 330 9.00 3.98 6.82
C LYS A 330 10.47 3.86 6.44
N GLU A 331 10.78 3.57 5.19
CA GLU A 331 12.15 3.52 4.67
C GLU A 331 12.81 4.90 4.74
N LEU A 332 12.12 5.95 4.28
CA LEU A 332 12.60 7.34 4.40
C LEU A 332 12.83 7.74 5.86
N LEU A 333 11.95 7.32 6.77
CA LEU A 333 12.10 7.56 8.21
C LEU A 333 13.27 6.81 8.86
N LYS A 334 13.98 5.91 8.15
CA LYS A 334 15.28 5.39 8.63
C LYS A 334 16.40 6.40 8.43
N THR A 335 16.23 7.31 7.47
CA THR A 335 17.12 8.46 7.28
C THR A 335 16.68 9.61 8.19
N ASN A 336 17.60 10.54 8.45
CA ASN A 336 17.26 11.74 9.20
C ASN A 336 16.58 12.76 8.27
N ILE A 337 15.26 12.86 8.34
CA ILE A 337 14.52 13.94 7.68
C ILE A 337 14.74 15.22 8.50
N GLY A 338 15.39 16.21 7.90
CA GLY A 338 15.73 17.45 8.59
C GLY A 338 14.49 18.24 8.98
N LYS A 339 14.56 18.97 10.10
CA LYS A 339 13.49 19.87 10.51
C LYS A 339 13.22 20.90 9.41
N GLY A 340 11.98 20.99 8.96
CA GLY A 340 11.57 21.88 7.87
C GLY A 340 11.74 21.29 6.46
N ASP A 341 12.40 20.14 6.29
CA ASP A 341 12.45 19.46 5.00
C ASP A 341 11.04 19.05 4.57
N ILE A 342 10.75 19.19 3.27
CA ILE A 342 9.48 18.77 2.69
C ILE A 342 9.59 17.36 2.13
N LEU A 343 8.61 16.52 2.47
CA LEU A 343 8.40 15.20 1.90
C LEU A 343 7.09 15.20 1.09
N CYS A 344 7.15 14.72 -0.15
CA CYS A 344 5.99 14.54 -1.02
C CYS A 344 5.70 13.04 -1.20
N ALA A 345 4.51 12.61 -0.78
CA ALA A 345 4.02 11.24 -0.98
C ALA A 345 2.99 11.21 -2.10
N VAL A 346 3.13 10.27 -3.05
CA VAL A 346 2.26 10.15 -4.22
C VAL A 346 1.84 8.70 -4.42
N ALA A 347 0.55 8.46 -4.65
CA ALA A 347 0.02 7.15 -4.99
C ALA A 347 -1.09 7.25 -6.04
N PHE A 348 -1.32 6.14 -6.75
CA PHE A 348 -2.34 6.04 -7.79
C PHE A 348 -3.42 5.03 -7.40
N GLY A 349 -4.67 5.28 -7.77
CA GLY A 349 -5.81 4.42 -7.49
C GLY A 349 -6.72 4.20 -8.71
N PRO A 350 -7.76 3.37 -8.58
CA PRO A 350 -8.74 3.10 -9.64
C PRO A 350 -9.48 4.34 -10.16
N GLY A 351 -9.94 4.27 -11.41
CA GLY A 351 -10.60 5.39 -12.10
C GLY A 351 -9.62 6.47 -12.55
N LEU A 352 -8.40 6.04 -12.92
CA LEU A 352 -7.12 6.62 -12.49
C LEU A 352 -7.22 7.90 -11.66
N THR A 353 -6.99 7.75 -10.36
CA THR A 353 -6.79 8.85 -9.43
C THR A 353 -5.32 8.98 -9.05
N MET A 354 -4.88 10.20 -8.77
CA MET A 354 -3.61 10.48 -8.10
C MET A 354 -3.91 11.16 -6.76
N GLU A 355 -3.41 10.57 -5.69
CA GLU A 355 -3.48 11.11 -4.35
C GLU A 355 -2.08 11.57 -3.93
N VAL A 356 -2.01 12.77 -3.36
CA VAL A 356 -0.76 13.41 -2.96
C VAL A 356 -0.87 13.87 -1.51
N ALA A 357 0.17 13.63 -0.72
CA ALA A 357 0.30 14.20 0.62
C ALA A 357 1.66 14.89 0.79
N PHE A 358 1.64 16.05 1.43
CA PHE A 358 2.83 16.81 1.78
C PHE A 358 3.06 16.74 3.28
N PHE A 359 4.29 16.43 3.65
CA PHE A 359 4.75 16.39 5.03
C PHE A 359 5.95 17.32 5.22
N LYS A 360 6.19 17.73 6.46
CA LYS A 360 7.36 18.49 6.87
C LYS A 360 8.10 17.77 7.99
N GLY A 361 9.43 17.75 7.97
CA GLY A 361 10.22 17.28 9.11
C GLY A 361 9.92 18.09 10.36
N ALA A 362 9.57 17.40 11.46
CA ALA A 362 9.15 18.01 12.72
C ALA A 362 10.32 18.53 13.58
#